data_AF-A0A2V9ALJ1-F1
#
_entry.id   AF-A0A2V9ALJ1-F1
#
_cell.length_a   1.000
_cell.length_b   1.000
_cell.length_c   1.000
_cell.angle_alpha   90.00
_cell.angle_beta   90.00
_cell.angle_gamma   90.00
#
_symmetry.space_group_name_H-M   'P 1'
#
loop_
_entity.id
_entity.type
_entity.pdbx_description
1 polymer ?
#
loop_
_entity_poly.entity_id
_entity_poly.type
_entity_poly.pdbx_seq_one_letter_code
_entity_poly.pdbx_strand_id
1 'polypeptide(L)'
;MLLWFPTVLLAQDVQVRIYAAHPPSSLDVTAIEGQLHWKSCPTCQEQTGQQLSVESATASASAKARPTEFLITGIYQLRPPDGPTFSSPFPLRIETPPGGLIVIVAMPTEQYVQHVLMAESGIFQNPEALKAMAVAARSYANKFTGQHSREGFDFCDTTHCQVFYWRSVTERIRVATEATRGEYLSYQGKAAATFYHQNCGGTTAAASETWAQVPEPYLSVHPDPFCLTTGGFHWKTTLTHEQIDKALRAAALEPPQNWQALEITSLSSSGRVRMLNLFGGNPASFGFSGSSLRFAVDRMLGRNKIRSDLYALRDSGGSVVFSGRGSGHGVGLCQAGAEEMAREGKTYKEILSFYYPGTQVVTSESETWQKRSDERFDLISVDPGADSAVFPVAEHILSEAENIVGWHVPFRVRLQVFSTLDSYRNGTGQPGWVAASTRGQTIRLQPLAELRRRSILESTLRHEFYRLLVEARAARKAPLWFREGLTLYLSSPTVPGAQPSLLTVEQMEQILKHGDTRENTEKAYICAHRIVADFVQRNGKQAVLGWLSDGLPADLFRSSAGIPALTPHNRADKPPLEKPQ
;
A
#
# COMPACT_ATOMS: atom_id res chain seq x y z
N MET A 1 -35.15 -12.66 3.74
CA MET A 1 -35.22 -11.27 3.24
C MET A 1 -34.80 -10.35 4.38
N LEU A 2 -33.54 -9.94 4.38
CA LEU A 2 -32.93 -8.84 5.16
C LEU A 2 -31.50 -8.72 4.60
N LEU A 3 -31.39 -7.94 3.54
CA LEU A 3 -30.13 -7.62 2.87
C LEU A 3 -29.41 -6.57 3.71
N TRP A 4 -28.30 -6.95 4.33
CA TRP A 4 -27.39 -6.02 4.99
C TRP A 4 -26.23 -5.73 4.03
N PHE A 5 -26.03 -4.44 3.75
CA PHE A 5 -25.12 -3.90 2.73
C PHE A 5 -23.66 -4.27 3.04
N PRO A 6 -22.85 -4.71 2.05
CA PRO A 6 -21.41 -4.57 2.14
C PRO A 6 -21.05 -3.14 1.75
N THR A 7 -20.53 -2.38 2.71
CA THR A 7 -19.73 -1.18 2.44
C THR A 7 -18.57 -1.57 1.54
N VAL A 8 -18.53 -1.01 0.33
CA VAL A 8 -17.48 -1.25 -0.69
C VAL A 8 -16.10 -0.75 -0.23
N LEU A 9 -16.08 0.10 0.80
CA LEU A 9 -14.89 0.61 1.48
C LEU A 9 -14.88 0.05 2.90
N LEU A 10 -13.89 -0.78 3.22
CA LEU A 10 -13.68 -1.23 4.60
C LEU A 10 -13.15 -0.05 5.41
N ALA A 11 -13.64 0.13 6.64
CA ALA A 11 -13.31 1.26 7.53
C ALA A 11 -11.82 1.36 7.95
N GLN A 12 -10.94 0.55 7.37
CA GLN A 12 -9.56 0.31 7.81
C GLN A 12 -8.54 0.27 6.65
N ASP A 13 -8.98 0.56 5.41
CA ASP A 13 -8.05 0.73 4.29
C ASP A 13 -7.52 2.16 4.27
N VAL A 14 -6.24 2.31 3.91
CA VAL A 14 -5.64 3.63 3.68
C VAL A 14 -6.27 4.24 2.44
N GLN A 15 -6.94 5.38 2.61
CA GLN A 15 -7.60 6.10 1.53
C GLN A 15 -6.66 7.16 0.96
N VAL A 16 -6.18 6.93 -0.27
CA VAL A 16 -5.25 7.84 -0.93
C VAL A 16 -5.96 8.59 -2.05
N ARG A 17 -5.99 9.93 -1.96
CA ARG A 17 -6.38 10.80 -3.07
C ARG A 17 -5.25 10.87 -4.08
N ILE A 18 -5.48 10.35 -5.28
CA ILE A 18 -4.57 10.42 -6.41
C ILE A 18 -4.92 11.57 -7.35
N TYR A 19 -3.94 12.06 -8.10
CA TYR A 19 -4.02 13.27 -8.92
C TYR A 19 -4.32 14.54 -8.11
N ALA A 20 -3.90 14.60 -6.83
CA ALA A 20 -4.28 15.70 -5.96
C ALA A 20 -3.70 17.05 -6.41
N ALA A 21 -2.50 17.03 -7.00
CA ALA A 21 -1.85 18.25 -7.52
C ALA A 21 -2.54 18.81 -8.78
N HIS A 22 -3.09 17.94 -9.63
CA HIS A 22 -3.76 18.32 -10.88
C HIS A 22 -5.02 17.46 -11.06
N PRO A 23 -6.13 17.79 -10.38
CA PRO A 23 -7.37 17.03 -10.48
C PRO A 23 -7.88 17.01 -11.93
N PRO A 24 -8.11 15.83 -12.54
CA PRO A 24 -8.53 15.76 -13.93
C PRO A 24 -9.99 16.18 -14.09
N SER A 25 -10.35 16.79 -15.22
CA SER A 25 -11.73 17.19 -15.51
C SER A 25 -12.62 16.01 -15.95
N SER A 26 -12.00 14.96 -16.50
CA SER A 26 -12.62 13.68 -16.85
C SER A 26 -11.65 12.53 -16.61
N LEU A 27 -12.16 11.31 -16.52
CA LEU A 27 -11.36 10.10 -16.30
C LEU A 27 -11.99 8.90 -16.98
N ASP A 28 -11.22 8.20 -17.81
CA ASP A 28 -11.61 6.89 -18.33
C ASP A 28 -11.12 5.80 -17.39
N VAL A 29 -12.03 4.93 -16.97
CA VAL A 29 -11.77 3.74 -16.18
C VAL A 29 -12.02 2.53 -17.08
N THR A 30 -10.99 1.73 -17.34
CA THR A 30 -11.08 0.55 -18.23
C THR A 30 -10.73 -0.70 -17.44
N ALA A 31 -11.51 -1.77 -17.58
CA ALA A 31 -11.14 -3.07 -17.02
C ALA A 31 -9.86 -3.57 -17.67
N ILE A 32 -8.88 -4.01 -16.86
CA ILE A 32 -7.70 -4.73 -17.36
C ILE A 32 -8.04 -6.21 -17.51
N GLU A 33 -8.75 -6.76 -16.53
CA GLU A 33 -9.25 -8.13 -16.54
C GLU A 33 -10.68 -8.17 -15.96
N GLY A 34 -11.52 -9.06 -16.50
CA GLY A 34 -12.91 -9.21 -16.03
C GLY A 34 -13.83 -8.07 -16.46
N GLN A 35 -14.65 -7.57 -15.54
CA GLN A 35 -15.53 -6.42 -15.73
C GLN A 35 -15.33 -5.45 -14.56
N LEU A 36 -15.59 -4.17 -14.81
CA LEU A 36 -15.79 -3.18 -13.76
C LEU A 36 -17.17 -3.39 -13.16
N HIS A 37 -17.26 -3.24 -11.85
CA HIS A 37 -18.51 -3.16 -11.11
C HIS A 37 -18.57 -1.76 -10.51
N TRP A 38 -19.65 -1.01 -10.75
CA TRP A 38 -19.78 0.31 -10.16
C TRP A 38 -21.18 0.65 -9.67
N LYS A 39 -21.23 1.53 -8.68
CA LYS A 39 -22.46 2.14 -8.17
C LYS A 39 -22.33 3.65 -8.22
N SER A 40 -23.35 4.31 -8.72
CA SER A 40 -23.41 5.78 -8.85
C SER A 40 -23.89 6.50 -7.57
N CYS A 41 -24.13 5.73 -6.50
CA CYS A 41 -24.38 6.16 -5.13
C CYS A 41 -24.39 4.92 -4.22
N PRO A 42 -24.27 5.05 -2.88
CA PRO A 42 -24.22 3.91 -1.97
C PRO A 42 -25.45 2.99 -2.03
N THR A 43 -26.62 3.53 -2.37
CA THR A 43 -27.90 2.81 -2.45
C THR A 43 -28.31 2.46 -3.88
N CYS A 44 -27.54 2.85 -4.89
CA CYS A 44 -27.86 2.65 -6.29
C CYS A 44 -27.68 1.17 -6.68
N GLN A 45 -28.41 0.71 -7.70
CA GLN A 45 -28.13 -0.59 -8.30
C GLN A 45 -26.72 -0.62 -8.88
N GLU A 46 -26.06 -1.75 -8.71
CA GLU A 46 -24.76 -2.01 -9.30
C GLU A 46 -24.89 -2.17 -10.82
N GLN A 47 -23.94 -1.58 -11.54
CA GLN A 47 -23.78 -1.68 -12.98
C GLN A 47 -22.46 -2.37 -13.28
N THR A 48 -22.39 -3.06 -14.42
CA THR A 48 -21.18 -3.79 -14.85
C THR A 48 -20.83 -3.49 -16.29
N GLY A 49 -19.54 -3.51 -16.62
CA GLY A 49 -19.08 -3.16 -17.96
C GLY A 49 -17.56 -3.15 -18.12
N GLN A 50 -17.09 -2.98 -19.35
CA GLN A 50 -15.65 -2.97 -19.67
C GLN A 50 -14.99 -1.60 -19.49
N GLN A 51 -15.77 -0.52 -19.56
CA GLN A 51 -15.29 0.83 -19.46
C GLN A 51 -16.35 1.74 -18.83
N LEU A 52 -15.88 2.72 -18.06
CA LEU A 52 -16.67 3.78 -17.47
C LEU A 52 -15.93 5.11 -17.66
N SER A 53 -16.57 6.08 -18.31
CA SER A 53 -16.04 7.45 -18.43
C SER A 53 -16.76 8.33 -17.41
N VAL A 54 -15.98 9.04 -16.59
CA VAL A 54 -16.49 9.94 -15.54
C VAL A 54 -16.07 11.37 -15.86
N GLU A 55 -16.99 12.31 -15.72
CA GLU A 55 -16.74 13.74 -15.90
C GLU A 55 -17.07 14.52 -14.63
N SER A 56 -16.29 15.56 -14.34
CA SER A 56 -16.60 16.51 -13.27
C SER A 56 -17.88 17.29 -13.57
N ALA A 57 -18.57 17.75 -12.53
CA ALA A 57 -19.76 18.59 -12.70
C ALA A 57 -19.36 19.95 -13.31
N THR A 58 -20.09 20.41 -14.33
CA THR A 58 -19.93 21.77 -14.83
C THR A 58 -20.72 22.74 -13.94
N ALA A 59 -20.19 23.95 -13.72
CA ALA A 59 -20.82 24.97 -12.88
C ALA A 59 -22.24 25.39 -13.36
N SER A 60 -22.62 25.05 -14.60
CA SER A 60 -23.91 25.38 -15.22
C SER A 60 -24.89 24.21 -15.37
N ALA A 61 -24.47 22.97 -15.06
CA ALA A 61 -25.36 21.81 -15.20
C ALA A 61 -26.35 21.73 -14.04
N SER A 62 -27.63 21.50 -14.35
CA SER A 62 -28.66 21.27 -13.32
C SER A 62 -28.28 20.03 -12.49
N ALA A 63 -28.09 20.21 -11.19
CA ALA A 63 -27.62 19.19 -10.23
C ALA A 63 -28.54 17.96 -10.07
N LYS A 64 -29.68 17.89 -10.76
CA LYS A 64 -30.73 16.89 -10.50
C LYS A 64 -30.57 15.56 -11.26
N ALA A 65 -29.58 15.39 -12.15
CA ALA A 65 -29.49 14.19 -13.00
C ALA A 65 -28.09 13.54 -13.12
N ARG A 66 -27.02 14.14 -12.60
CA ARG A 66 -25.68 13.55 -12.63
C ARG A 66 -25.33 12.90 -11.29
N PRO A 67 -24.77 11.68 -11.28
CA PRO A 67 -24.29 11.07 -10.06
C PRO A 67 -23.12 11.86 -9.48
N THR A 68 -23.15 12.05 -8.16
CA THR A 68 -22.15 12.82 -7.39
C THR A 68 -20.95 11.97 -6.97
N GLU A 69 -21.09 10.64 -7.07
CA GLU A 69 -20.14 9.65 -6.59
C GLU A 69 -20.18 8.41 -7.48
N PHE A 70 -19.02 7.78 -7.69
CA PHE A 70 -18.90 6.44 -8.23
C PHE A 70 -18.06 5.59 -7.27
N LEU A 71 -18.60 4.43 -6.88
CA LEU A 71 -17.88 3.38 -6.16
C LEU A 71 -17.59 2.26 -7.14
N ILE A 72 -16.31 1.98 -7.41
CA ILE A 72 -15.85 1.10 -8.47
C ILE A 72 -14.99 -0.02 -7.87
N THR A 73 -15.23 -1.25 -8.30
CA THR A 73 -14.41 -2.43 -7.98
C THR A 73 -14.07 -3.21 -9.25
N GLY A 74 -12.97 -3.97 -9.20
CA GLY A 74 -12.40 -4.70 -10.35
C GLY A 74 -10.92 -4.37 -10.51
N ILE A 75 -10.25 -5.00 -11.48
CA ILE A 75 -8.91 -4.56 -11.90
C ILE A 75 -9.10 -3.54 -13.01
N TYR A 76 -8.69 -2.30 -12.75
CA TYR A 76 -8.89 -1.22 -13.68
C TYR A 76 -7.58 -0.51 -14.03
N GLN A 77 -7.61 0.18 -15.16
CA GLN A 77 -6.68 1.22 -15.53
C GLN A 77 -7.44 2.55 -15.65
N LEU A 78 -6.90 3.58 -14.99
CA LEU A 78 -7.34 4.96 -15.05
C LEU A 78 -6.51 5.70 -16.09
N ARG A 79 -7.19 6.41 -16.99
CA ARG A 79 -6.58 7.24 -18.03
C ARG A 79 -7.17 8.65 -17.95
N PRO A 80 -6.47 9.60 -17.30
CA PRO A 80 -6.84 11.00 -17.39
C PRO A 80 -6.48 11.56 -18.79
N PRO A 81 -7.15 12.63 -19.26
CA PRO A 81 -6.81 13.30 -20.53
C PRO A 81 -5.34 13.75 -20.56
N ASP A 82 -4.91 14.37 -19.47
CA ASP A 82 -3.57 14.89 -19.28
C ASP A 82 -3.02 14.35 -17.96
N GLY A 83 -2.17 13.33 -18.01
CA GLY A 83 -1.54 12.79 -16.80
C GLY A 83 -1.04 11.36 -16.91
N PRO A 84 -0.40 10.86 -15.85
CA PRO A 84 0.03 9.48 -15.80
C PRO A 84 -1.17 8.53 -15.68
N THR A 85 -1.06 7.35 -16.26
CA THR A 85 -2.05 6.28 -16.06
C THR A 85 -1.82 5.59 -14.72
N PHE A 86 -2.90 5.04 -14.15
CA PHE A 86 -2.87 4.37 -12.86
C PHE A 86 -3.65 3.07 -12.97
N SER A 87 -3.05 1.94 -12.59
CA SER A 87 -3.74 0.65 -12.57
C SER A 87 -3.92 0.18 -11.15
N SER A 88 -4.99 -0.50 -10.77
CA SER A 88 -5.12 -1.04 -9.41
C SER A 88 -6.23 -2.09 -9.33
N PRO A 89 -6.08 -3.12 -8.47
CA PRO A 89 -7.14 -4.05 -8.12
C PRO A 89 -7.97 -3.59 -6.90
N PHE A 90 -7.62 -2.47 -6.28
CA PHE A 90 -8.24 -2.00 -5.04
C PHE A 90 -9.48 -1.14 -5.27
N PRO A 91 -10.45 -1.12 -4.33
CA PRO A 91 -11.64 -0.29 -4.45
C PRO A 91 -11.33 1.19 -4.73
N LEU A 92 -12.09 1.75 -5.68
CA LEU A 92 -11.96 3.13 -6.14
C LEU A 92 -13.22 3.91 -5.86
N ARG A 93 -13.07 5.13 -5.36
CA ARG A 93 -14.14 6.11 -5.22
C ARG A 93 -13.82 7.35 -6.04
N ILE A 94 -14.75 7.79 -6.88
CA ILE A 94 -14.62 9.03 -7.66
C ILE A 94 -15.77 9.96 -7.28
N GLU A 95 -15.43 11.15 -6.79
CA GLU A 95 -16.41 12.22 -6.57
C GLU A 95 -16.30 13.24 -7.71
N THR A 96 -17.43 13.84 -8.09
CA THR A 96 -17.55 14.68 -9.30
C THR A 96 -17.83 16.17 -9.01
N PRO A 97 -17.11 16.84 -8.08
CA PRO A 97 -17.41 18.23 -7.77
C PRO A 97 -17.08 19.17 -8.95
N PRO A 98 -17.63 20.40 -8.94
CA PRO A 98 -17.16 21.45 -9.84
C PRO A 98 -15.67 21.74 -9.62
N GLY A 99 -14.90 21.83 -10.71
CA GLY A 99 -13.47 22.17 -10.67
C GLY A 99 -12.49 21.00 -10.76
N GLY A 100 -12.97 19.76 -10.88
CA GLY A 100 -12.16 18.58 -11.16
C GLY A 100 -12.57 17.37 -10.31
N LEU A 101 -12.20 16.17 -10.76
CA LEU A 101 -12.51 14.92 -10.08
C LEU A 101 -11.69 14.73 -8.80
N ILE A 102 -12.32 14.16 -7.77
CA ILE A 102 -11.62 13.64 -6.59
C ILE A 102 -11.57 12.13 -6.72
N VAL A 103 -10.36 11.59 -6.90
CA VAL A 103 -10.15 10.16 -7.16
C VAL A 103 -9.44 9.55 -5.95
N ILE A 104 -10.11 8.62 -5.26
CA ILE A 104 -9.67 8.03 -3.99
C ILE A 104 -9.54 6.52 -4.17
N VAL A 105 -8.37 5.97 -3.88
CA VAL A 105 -8.12 4.52 -3.88
C VAL A 105 -7.95 4.05 -2.44
N ALA A 106 -8.65 2.99 -2.05
CA ALA A 106 -8.57 2.42 -0.71
C ALA A 106 -7.77 1.12 -0.72
N MET A 107 -6.62 1.08 -0.03
CA MET A 107 -5.73 -0.08 -0.06
C MET A 107 -5.17 -0.47 1.32
N PRO A 108 -4.71 -1.72 1.50
CA PRO A 108 -4.04 -2.12 2.73
C PRO A 108 -2.77 -1.30 3.00
N THR A 109 -2.46 -1.05 4.29
CA THR A 109 -1.29 -0.25 4.70
C THR A 109 0.03 -0.74 4.12
N GLU A 110 0.25 -2.05 4.06
CA GLU A 110 1.50 -2.60 3.47
C GLU A 110 1.62 -2.30 1.96
N GLN A 111 0.50 -2.28 1.25
CA GLN A 111 0.46 -1.93 -0.17
C GLN A 111 0.74 -0.43 -0.33
N TYR A 112 0.16 0.40 0.54
CA TYR A 112 0.48 1.83 0.59
C TYR A 112 1.98 2.08 0.83
N VAL A 113 2.56 1.44 1.85
CA VAL A 113 3.98 1.58 2.21
C VAL A 113 4.91 1.17 1.05
N GLN A 114 4.59 0.09 0.33
CA GLN A 114 5.37 -0.33 -0.85
C GLN A 114 5.40 0.75 -1.95
N HIS A 115 4.26 1.37 -2.24
CA HIS A 115 4.17 2.40 -3.27
C HIS A 115 4.79 3.74 -2.82
N VAL A 116 4.71 4.08 -1.53
CA VAL A 116 5.47 5.20 -0.96
C VAL A 116 6.97 4.94 -1.12
N LEU A 117 7.45 3.73 -0.80
CA LEU A 117 8.85 3.38 -0.98
C LEU A 117 9.24 3.46 -2.45
N MET A 118 8.45 2.93 -3.37
CA MET A 118 8.73 3.05 -4.81
C MET A 118 8.89 4.51 -5.27
N ALA A 119 8.18 5.45 -4.66
CA ALA A 119 8.25 6.86 -4.99
C ALA A 119 9.42 7.59 -4.31
N GLU A 120 9.71 7.27 -3.05
CA GLU A 120 10.58 8.07 -2.16
C GLU A 120 11.97 7.45 -1.93
N SER A 121 12.18 6.18 -2.30
CA SER A 121 13.41 5.43 -1.97
C SER A 121 14.49 5.41 -3.05
N GLY A 122 14.39 6.29 -4.07
CA GLY A 122 15.28 6.25 -5.24
C GLY A 122 16.77 6.34 -4.92
N ILE A 123 17.14 6.97 -3.79
CA ILE A 123 18.53 7.09 -3.34
C ILE A 123 19.06 5.82 -2.66
N PHE A 124 18.18 4.98 -2.12
CA PHE A 124 18.58 3.85 -1.30
C PHE A 124 19.06 2.67 -2.16
N GLN A 125 20.26 2.17 -1.85
CA GLN A 125 20.80 0.95 -2.43
C GLN A 125 20.93 -0.14 -1.37
N ASN A 126 21.16 0.24 -0.12
CA ASN A 126 21.30 -0.68 1.00
C ASN A 126 19.94 -1.17 1.53
N PRO A 127 19.76 -2.49 1.77
CA PRO A 127 18.53 -3.03 2.32
C PRO A 127 18.18 -2.49 3.71
N GLU A 128 19.16 -2.16 4.57
CA GLU A 128 18.89 -1.63 5.91
C GLU A 128 18.32 -0.20 5.85
N ALA A 129 18.78 0.63 4.90
CA ALA A 129 18.20 1.95 4.67
C ALA A 129 16.77 1.85 4.13
N LEU A 130 16.49 0.89 3.23
CA LEU A 130 15.14 0.61 2.75
C LEU A 130 14.20 0.13 3.86
N LYS A 131 14.68 -0.75 4.75
CA LYS A 131 13.92 -1.19 5.93
C LYS A 131 13.61 -0.02 6.86
N ALA A 132 14.58 0.85 7.12
CA ALA A 132 14.37 2.04 7.94
C ALA A 132 13.30 2.95 7.31
N MET A 133 13.37 3.16 6.00
CA MET A 133 12.35 3.91 5.27
C MET A 133 10.97 3.25 5.33
N ALA A 134 10.87 1.92 5.23
CA ALA A 134 9.60 1.19 5.34
C ALA A 134 8.94 1.42 6.69
N VAL A 135 9.70 1.28 7.78
CA VAL A 135 9.20 1.53 9.14
C VAL A 135 8.82 2.99 9.33
N ALA A 136 9.63 3.94 8.85
CA ALA A 136 9.32 5.36 8.93
C ALA A 136 8.04 5.72 8.15
N ALA A 137 7.86 5.18 6.94
CA ALA A 137 6.66 5.42 6.14
C ALA A 137 5.41 4.81 6.79
N ARG A 138 5.51 3.60 7.36
CA ARG A 138 4.40 2.96 8.07
C ARG A 138 4.01 3.71 9.35
N SER A 139 5.01 4.20 10.07
CA SER A 139 4.80 5.02 11.28
C SER A 139 4.09 6.32 10.95
N TYR A 140 4.46 6.96 9.83
CA TYR A 140 3.79 8.15 9.33
C TYR A 140 2.32 7.86 9.03
N ALA A 141 2.05 6.77 8.29
CA ALA A 141 0.69 6.34 7.99
C ALA A 141 -0.11 6.16 9.28
N ASN A 142 0.39 5.37 10.23
CA ASN A 142 -0.28 5.11 11.50
C ASN A 142 -0.54 6.37 12.35
N LYS A 143 0.35 7.37 12.29
CA LYS A 143 0.22 8.63 13.04
C LYS A 143 -0.81 9.57 12.41
N PHE A 144 -0.86 9.64 11.09
CA PHE A 144 -1.56 10.69 10.35
C PHE A 144 -2.79 10.20 9.56
N THR A 145 -3.19 8.93 9.69
CA THR A 145 -4.49 8.44 9.21
C THR A 145 -5.61 9.37 9.68
N GLY A 146 -6.54 9.73 8.78
CA GLY A 146 -7.61 10.68 9.05
C GLY A 146 -7.23 12.16 9.03
N GLN A 147 -5.99 12.53 8.65
CA GLN A 147 -5.55 13.93 8.50
C GLN A 147 -6.47 14.71 7.55
N HIS A 148 -6.98 14.06 6.51
CA HIS A 148 -7.92 14.63 5.54
C HIS A 148 -9.36 14.12 5.74
N SER A 149 -9.73 13.71 6.95
CA SER A 149 -11.08 13.17 7.27
C SER A 149 -12.23 14.11 6.85
N ARG A 150 -12.02 15.43 6.90
CA ARG A 150 -13.00 16.43 6.43
C ARG A 150 -13.19 16.43 4.91
N GLU A 151 -12.17 16.00 4.17
CA GLU A 151 -12.18 15.86 2.72
C GLU A 151 -12.50 14.42 2.27
N GLY A 152 -12.68 13.50 3.22
CA GLY A 152 -13.10 12.12 2.97
C GLY A 152 -11.96 11.17 2.57
N PHE A 153 -10.70 11.47 2.85
CA PHE A 153 -9.57 10.55 2.61
C PHE A 153 -8.51 10.66 3.71
N ASP A 154 -7.49 9.80 3.68
CA ASP A 154 -6.40 9.81 4.66
C ASP A 154 -5.20 10.62 4.19
N PHE A 155 -4.72 10.36 2.96
CA PHE A 155 -3.51 10.97 2.40
C PHE A 155 -3.70 11.44 0.96
N CYS A 156 -2.99 12.50 0.57
CA CYS A 156 -2.82 12.86 -0.84
C CYS A 156 -1.52 12.28 -1.41
N ASP A 157 -1.44 12.13 -2.73
CA ASP A 157 -0.27 11.59 -3.46
C ASP A 157 0.92 12.55 -3.64
N THR A 158 0.95 13.65 -2.87
CA THR A 158 1.97 14.70 -2.97
C THR A 158 2.88 14.76 -1.74
N THR A 159 3.93 15.58 -1.81
CA THR A 159 4.85 15.84 -0.68
C THR A 159 4.19 16.50 0.52
N HIS A 160 2.91 16.90 0.43
CA HIS A 160 2.13 17.33 1.60
C HIS A 160 1.89 16.18 2.59
N CYS A 161 1.72 14.95 2.10
CA CYS A 161 1.63 13.75 2.92
C CYS A 161 2.89 12.90 2.70
N GLN A 162 2.80 11.92 1.79
CA GLN A 162 3.92 11.13 1.32
C GLN A 162 3.75 10.99 -0.19
N VAL A 163 4.83 11.11 -0.97
CA VAL A 163 4.71 10.91 -2.41
C VAL A 163 4.32 9.45 -2.64
N PHE A 164 3.22 9.28 -3.36
CA PHE A 164 2.65 7.98 -3.66
C PHE A 164 2.57 7.84 -5.18
N TYR A 165 3.25 6.84 -5.72
CA TYR A 165 3.14 6.51 -7.14
C TYR A 165 2.79 5.06 -7.31
N TRP A 166 1.73 4.82 -8.09
CA TRP A 166 1.43 3.48 -8.53
C TRP A 166 2.32 3.09 -9.69
N ARG A 167 3.31 2.26 -9.38
CA ARG A 167 4.24 1.65 -10.32
C ARG A 167 4.50 0.22 -9.85
N SER A 168 4.93 -0.63 -10.77
CA SER A 168 5.34 -1.99 -10.44
C SER A 168 6.36 -1.97 -9.30
N VAL A 169 5.99 -2.56 -8.17
CA VAL A 169 6.85 -2.65 -6.99
C VAL A 169 8.00 -3.59 -7.30
N THR A 170 9.23 -3.13 -7.11
CA THR A 170 10.42 -3.96 -7.33
C THR A 170 10.58 -4.99 -6.22
N GLU A 171 11.22 -6.12 -6.53
CA GLU A 171 11.50 -7.18 -5.55
C GLU A 171 12.28 -6.65 -4.34
N ARG A 172 13.20 -5.72 -4.56
CA ARG A 172 14.00 -5.10 -3.49
C ARG A 172 13.12 -4.40 -2.44
N ILE A 173 12.10 -3.68 -2.90
CA ILE A 173 11.15 -2.99 -2.01
C ILE A 173 10.19 -3.99 -1.36
N ARG A 174 9.73 -5.00 -2.11
CA ARG A 174 8.90 -6.08 -1.56
C ARG A 174 9.61 -6.80 -0.41
N VAL A 175 10.89 -7.15 -0.58
CA VAL A 175 11.69 -7.82 0.46
C VAL A 175 11.89 -6.93 1.68
N ALA A 176 12.21 -5.64 1.50
CA ALA A 176 12.43 -4.71 2.62
C ALA A 176 11.14 -4.44 3.42
N THR A 177 10.02 -4.22 2.72
CA THR A 177 8.71 -4.01 3.36
C THR A 177 8.23 -5.27 4.07
N GLU A 178 8.39 -6.45 3.47
CA GLU A 178 8.04 -7.73 4.09
C GLU A 178 8.89 -8.00 5.34
N ALA A 179 10.20 -7.72 5.28
CA ALA A 179 11.11 -7.94 6.41
C ALA A 179 10.83 -7.03 7.62
N THR A 180 10.05 -5.96 7.43
CA THR A 180 9.64 -5.00 8.48
C THR A 180 8.12 -4.88 8.58
N ARG A 181 7.39 -5.90 8.11
CA ARG A 181 5.94 -5.91 8.07
C ARG A 181 5.36 -5.62 9.46
N GLY A 182 4.41 -4.69 9.52
CA GLY A 182 3.76 -4.29 10.78
C GLY A 182 4.64 -3.54 11.78
N GLU A 183 5.95 -3.39 11.54
CA GLU A 183 6.83 -2.61 12.41
C GLU A 183 6.64 -1.10 12.20
N TYR A 184 6.46 -0.38 13.30
CA TYR A 184 6.35 1.08 13.35
C TYR A 184 7.06 1.64 14.58
N LEU A 185 7.35 2.93 14.58
CA LEU A 185 7.94 3.66 15.69
C LEU A 185 6.84 4.13 16.64
N SER A 186 7.01 3.81 17.92
CA SER A 186 6.19 4.28 19.02
C SER A 186 6.98 5.22 19.92
N TYR A 187 6.35 6.30 20.36
CA TYR A 187 6.86 7.20 21.39
C TYR A 187 5.80 7.35 22.48
N GLN A 188 6.16 7.03 23.72
CA GLN A 188 5.24 7.07 24.87
C GLN A 188 3.91 6.31 24.62
N GLY A 189 3.99 5.15 23.96
CA GLY A 189 2.84 4.28 23.69
C GLY A 189 1.94 4.72 22.52
N LYS A 190 2.31 5.78 21.80
CA LYS A 190 1.58 6.26 20.61
C LYS A 190 2.45 6.15 19.36
N ALA A 191 1.84 5.96 18.20
CA ALA A 191 2.57 6.05 16.94
C ALA A 191 3.34 7.39 16.86
N ALA A 192 4.60 7.32 16.48
CA ALA A 192 5.48 8.47 16.34
C ALA A 192 5.24 9.14 14.97
N ALA A 193 5.21 10.47 14.94
CA ALA A 193 5.41 11.23 13.71
C ALA A 193 6.84 11.02 13.18
N THR A 194 6.95 10.62 11.92
CA THR A 194 8.22 10.21 11.29
C THR A 194 8.41 10.91 9.94
N PHE A 195 8.66 12.22 9.99
CA PHE A 195 9.00 12.98 8.77
C PHE A 195 10.38 12.59 8.27
N TYR A 196 10.56 12.66 6.95
CA TYR A 196 11.83 12.33 6.29
C TYR A 196 12.06 13.24 5.10
N HIS A 197 13.31 13.37 4.69
CA HIS A 197 13.72 14.28 3.61
C HIS A 197 15.00 13.79 2.93
N GLN A 198 15.31 14.32 1.74
CA GLN A 198 16.40 13.79 0.92
C GLN A 198 17.79 13.99 1.55
N ASN A 199 18.12 15.20 2.01
CA ASN A 199 19.42 15.49 2.62
C ASN A 199 19.32 16.66 3.61
N CYS A 200 19.79 16.51 4.85
CA CYS A 200 19.64 17.53 5.89
C CYS A 200 20.68 18.67 5.79
N GLY A 201 21.74 18.51 4.98
CA GLY A 201 22.82 19.49 4.87
C GLY A 201 23.78 19.51 6.07
N GLY A 202 23.83 18.43 6.85
CA GLY A 202 24.75 18.21 7.98
C GLY A 202 24.11 18.36 9.36
N THR A 203 22.87 18.84 9.45
CA THR A 203 22.15 19.01 10.71
C THR A 203 20.65 18.92 10.46
N THR A 204 19.97 18.07 11.23
CA THR A 204 18.51 17.95 11.21
C THR A 204 17.85 19.18 11.84
N ALA A 205 16.60 19.44 11.50
CA ALA A 205 15.79 20.51 12.06
C ALA A 205 14.82 19.97 13.10
N ALA A 206 14.51 20.77 14.12
CA ALA A 206 13.38 20.45 14.98
C ALA A 206 12.06 20.60 14.21
N ALA A 207 11.07 19.75 14.51
CA ALA A 207 9.76 19.81 13.85
C ALA A 207 9.12 21.19 13.99
N SER A 208 9.24 21.82 15.16
CA SER A 208 8.69 23.16 15.46
C SER A 208 9.27 24.29 14.61
N GLU A 209 10.42 24.09 13.96
CA GLU A 209 10.99 25.09 13.05
C GLU A 209 10.24 25.15 11.72
N THR A 210 9.65 24.03 11.29
CA THR A 210 8.85 23.93 10.06
C THR A 210 7.35 23.97 10.36
N TRP A 211 6.92 23.29 11.42
CA TRP A 211 5.53 23.12 11.84
C TRP A 211 5.40 23.38 13.34
N ALA A 212 5.04 24.61 13.71
CA ALA A 212 4.91 25.04 15.11
C ALA A 212 3.93 24.18 15.93
N GLN A 213 2.94 23.58 15.27
CA GLN A 213 1.92 22.73 15.86
C GLN A 213 2.36 21.28 16.10
N VAL A 214 3.61 20.91 15.79
CA VAL A 214 4.13 19.55 15.97
C VAL A 214 5.16 19.53 17.11
N PRO A 215 4.72 19.38 18.38
CA PRO A 215 5.59 19.45 19.56
C PRO A 215 6.24 18.10 19.88
N GLU A 216 6.75 17.39 18.87
CA GLU A 216 7.34 16.06 19.07
C GLU A 216 8.79 16.19 19.56
N PRO A 217 9.10 15.85 20.83
CA PRO A 217 10.39 16.19 21.44
C PRO A 217 11.57 15.40 20.84
N TYR A 218 11.29 14.23 20.27
CA TYR A 218 12.30 13.41 19.59
C TYR A 218 12.64 13.94 18.18
N LEU A 219 11.81 14.81 17.59
CA LEU A 219 12.12 15.51 16.34
C LEU A 219 12.84 16.83 16.66
N SER A 220 14.09 16.70 17.10
CA SER A 220 14.94 17.81 17.55
C SER A 220 16.09 18.08 16.58
N VAL A 221 16.75 19.23 16.76
CA VAL A 221 17.97 19.58 16.03
C VAL A 221 19.12 18.71 16.51
N HIS A 222 19.75 17.93 15.63
CA HIS A 222 21.02 17.27 15.95
C HIS A 222 21.96 17.17 14.73
N PRO A 223 23.28 17.07 14.95
CA PRO A 223 24.24 16.86 13.87
C PRO A 223 24.00 15.53 13.13
N ASP A 224 24.21 15.55 11.82
CA ASP A 224 24.18 14.39 10.93
C ASP A 224 25.46 14.39 10.09
N PRO A 225 26.55 13.77 10.59
CA PRO A 225 27.81 13.70 9.85
C PRO A 225 27.71 12.76 8.63
N PHE A 226 26.80 11.79 8.65
CA PHE A 226 26.68 10.76 7.62
C PHE A 226 26.24 11.35 6.28
N CYS A 227 25.36 12.35 6.29
CA CYS A 227 24.94 12.99 5.04
C CYS A 227 26.01 13.90 4.40
N LEU A 228 27.16 14.09 5.05
CA LEU A 228 28.28 14.91 4.57
C LEU A 228 29.42 14.07 3.98
N THR A 229 29.42 12.74 4.18
CA THR A 229 30.54 11.86 3.81
C THR A 229 30.89 11.92 2.31
N THR A 230 29.90 12.16 1.44
CA THR A 230 30.10 12.31 -0.02
C THR A 230 30.29 13.76 -0.46
N GLY A 231 30.76 14.64 0.44
CA GLY A 231 30.97 16.06 0.18
C GLY A 231 29.74 16.94 0.44
N GLY A 232 28.67 16.37 0.97
CA GLY A 232 27.41 17.06 1.25
C GLY A 232 26.62 17.45 -0.02
N PHE A 233 25.34 17.78 0.16
CA PHE A 233 24.49 18.22 -0.95
C PHE A 233 24.53 19.76 -1.04
N HIS A 234 25.28 20.32 -1.97
CA HIS A 234 25.39 21.78 -2.19
C HIS A 234 24.60 22.22 -3.42
N TRP A 235 24.02 23.43 -3.37
CA TRP A 235 23.30 24.00 -4.51
C TRP A 235 23.44 25.52 -4.56
N LYS A 236 23.31 26.06 -5.78
CA LYS A 236 23.30 27.50 -6.05
C LYS A 236 22.22 27.81 -7.06
N THR A 237 21.45 28.87 -6.84
CA THR A 237 20.47 29.38 -7.81
C THR A 237 20.49 30.90 -7.81
N THR A 238 20.09 31.49 -8.93
CA THR A 238 19.89 32.94 -9.07
C THR A 238 18.46 33.17 -9.50
N LEU A 239 17.75 34.05 -8.78
CA LEU A 239 16.38 34.46 -9.12
C LEU A 239 16.35 35.97 -9.34
N THR A 240 15.66 36.44 -10.38
CA THR A 240 15.41 37.87 -10.57
C THR A 240 14.35 38.36 -9.58
N HIS A 241 14.32 39.66 -9.32
CA HIS A 241 13.25 40.26 -8.51
C HIS A 241 11.85 39.97 -9.10
N GLU A 242 11.72 40.04 -10.43
CA GLU A 242 10.48 39.69 -11.14
C GLU A 242 10.05 38.24 -10.89
N GLN A 243 10.99 37.29 -10.91
CA GLN A 243 10.71 35.88 -10.63
C GLN A 243 10.23 35.67 -9.20
N ILE A 244 10.83 36.38 -8.24
CA ILE A 244 10.43 36.36 -6.82
C ILE A 244 9.02 36.96 -6.68
N ASP A 245 8.75 38.12 -7.27
CA ASP A 245 7.45 38.76 -7.24
C ASP A 245 6.35 37.88 -7.81
N LYS A 246 6.60 37.27 -8.98
CA LYS A 246 5.67 36.37 -9.64
C LYS A 246 5.36 35.15 -8.77
N ALA A 247 6.39 34.57 -8.15
CA ALA A 247 6.24 33.44 -7.24
C ALA A 247 5.43 33.81 -6.00
N LEU A 248 5.76 34.92 -5.33
CA LEU A 248 5.07 35.38 -4.12
C LEU A 248 3.60 35.71 -4.41
N ARG A 249 3.30 36.42 -5.51
CA ARG A 249 1.92 36.71 -5.93
C ARG A 249 1.13 35.45 -6.23
N ALA A 250 1.74 34.47 -6.92
CA ALA A 250 1.11 33.17 -7.16
C ALA A 250 0.81 32.39 -5.87
N ALA A 251 1.53 32.68 -4.78
CA ALA A 251 1.28 32.14 -3.46
C ALA A 251 0.33 33.00 -2.60
N ALA A 252 -0.38 33.95 -3.21
CA ALA A 252 -1.28 34.90 -2.54
C ALA A 252 -0.58 35.79 -1.50
N LEU A 253 0.70 36.10 -1.72
CA LEU A 253 1.45 37.11 -0.97
C LEU A 253 1.53 38.39 -1.79
N GLU A 254 1.56 39.54 -1.11
CA GLU A 254 1.57 40.85 -1.73
C GLU A 254 2.94 41.53 -1.54
N PRO A 255 3.97 41.20 -2.36
CA PRO A 255 5.26 41.84 -2.25
C PRO A 255 5.15 43.34 -2.58
N PRO A 256 5.93 44.22 -1.91
CA PRO A 256 5.93 45.65 -2.16
C PRO A 256 6.23 45.99 -3.61
N GLN A 257 5.65 47.08 -4.12
CA GLN A 257 6.06 47.58 -5.42
C GLN A 257 7.47 48.16 -5.35
N ASN A 258 8.36 47.76 -6.26
CA ASN A 258 9.74 48.28 -6.37
C ASN A 258 10.56 48.14 -5.08
N TRP A 259 10.47 47.00 -4.41
CA TRP A 259 11.41 46.67 -3.33
C TRP A 259 12.85 46.63 -3.86
N GLN A 260 13.81 46.93 -2.98
CA GLN A 260 15.22 47.15 -3.32
C GLN A 260 16.15 46.07 -2.80
N ALA A 261 15.79 45.44 -1.68
CA ALA A 261 16.61 44.40 -1.06
C ALA A 261 15.75 43.27 -0.49
N LEU A 262 16.22 42.04 -0.66
CA LEU A 262 15.77 40.86 0.08
C LEU A 262 16.82 40.48 1.13
N GLU A 263 16.43 40.36 2.39
CA GLU A 263 17.33 40.02 3.49
C GLU A 263 16.77 38.88 4.38
N ILE A 264 17.68 38.13 5.00
CA ILE A 264 17.37 37.15 6.04
C ILE A 264 17.29 37.89 7.37
N THR A 265 16.13 37.87 8.02
CA THR A 265 15.91 38.56 9.29
C THR A 265 16.00 37.63 10.51
N SER A 266 15.82 36.32 10.33
CA SER A 266 16.09 35.35 11.39
C SER A 266 16.41 33.96 10.87
N LEU A 267 17.25 33.26 11.64
CA LEU A 267 17.57 31.85 11.45
C LEU A 267 16.93 31.02 12.58
N SER A 268 16.68 29.75 12.29
CA SER A 268 16.29 28.75 13.28
C SER A 268 17.50 28.20 14.05
N SER A 269 17.27 27.39 15.09
CA SER A 269 18.34 26.72 15.83
C SER A 269 19.19 25.78 14.97
N SER A 270 18.60 25.20 13.92
CA SER A 270 19.34 24.41 12.93
C SER A 270 20.08 25.25 11.88
N GLY A 271 20.04 26.59 11.97
CA GLY A 271 20.62 27.50 10.98
C GLY A 271 19.81 27.66 9.68
N ARG A 272 18.56 27.19 9.63
CA ARG A 272 17.69 27.38 8.46
C ARG A 272 17.05 28.77 8.49
N VAL A 273 16.78 29.34 7.32
CA VAL A 273 16.10 30.62 7.17
C VAL A 273 14.67 30.52 7.67
N ARG A 274 14.40 31.20 8.78
CA ARG A 274 13.06 31.24 9.37
C ARG A 274 12.26 32.38 8.77
N MET A 275 12.81 33.59 8.79
CA MET A 275 12.16 34.79 8.26
C MET A 275 13.04 35.52 7.26
N LEU A 276 12.38 36.03 6.23
CA LEU A 276 12.89 36.93 5.22
C LEU A 276 12.13 38.25 5.29
N ASN A 277 12.74 39.31 4.77
CA ASN A 277 12.06 40.58 4.59
C ASN A 277 12.46 41.21 3.25
N LEU A 278 11.46 41.69 2.51
CA LEU A 278 11.68 42.61 1.40
C LEU A 278 11.69 44.03 1.97
N PHE A 279 12.69 44.82 1.60
CA PHE A 279 12.85 46.20 2.03
C PHE A 279 12.78 47.16 0.85
N GLY A 280 12.23 48.35 1.11
CA GLY A 280 11.98 49.36 0.10
C GLY A 280 10.65 49.14 -0.62
N GLY A 281 10.21 50.15 -1.36
CA GLY A 281 8.93 50.12 -2.05
C GLY A 281 7.76 50.58 -1.19
N ASN A 282 6.54 50.18 -1.58
CA ASN A 282 5.31 50.44 -0.83
C ASN A 282 4.47 49.15 -0.72
N PRO A 283 4.19 48.64 0.50
CA PRO A 283 4.68 49.13 1.80
C PRO A 283 6.20 49.03 1.94
N ALA A 284 6.81 49.82 2.84
CA ALA A 284 8.28 49.93 2.95
C ALA A 284 8.99 48.63 3.37
N SER A 285 8.26 47.66 3.92
CA SER A 285 8.77 46.33 4.23
C SER A 285 7.68 45.27 4.17
N PHE A 286 8.04 44.05 3.80
CA PHE A 286 7.14 42.90 3.80
C PHE A 286 7.86 41.61 4.22
N GLY A 287 7.45 41.08 5.37
CA GLY A 287 8.05 39.90 5.98
C GLY A 287 7.29 38.61 5.66
N PHE A 288 8.02 37.53 5.42
CA PHE A 288 7.48 36.19 5.18
C PHE A 288 8.49 35.11 5.60
N SER A 289 8.04 33.86 5.70
CA SER A 289 8.94 32.76 6.06
C SER A 289 9.80 32.30 4.89
N GLY A 290 10.98 31.74 5.19
CA GLY A 290 11.84 31.11 4.18
C GLY A 290 11.11 29.99 3.42
N SER A 291 10.33 29.19 4.15
CA SER A 291 9.53 28.10 3.58
C SER A 291 8.46 28.59 2.60
N SER A 292 7.81 29.73 2.87
CA SER A 292 6.84 30.34 1.96
C SER A 292 7.49 30.74 0.64
N LEU A 293 8.69 31.32 0.66
CA LEU A 293 9.44 31.62 -0.56
C LEU A 293 9.77 30.35 -1.34
N ARG A 294 10.30 29.33 -0.67
CA ARG A 294 10.67 28.07 -1.32
C ARG A 294 9.46 27.42 -2.01
N PHE A 295 8.33 27.29 -1.31
CA PHE A 295 7.12 26.72 -1.89
C PHE A 295 6.51 27.58 -3.01
N ALA A 296 6.57 28.91 -2.88
CA ALA A 296 6.14 29.83 -3.93
C ALA A 296 6.98 29.64 -5.21
N VAL A 297 8.30 29.57 -5.06
CA VAL A 297 9.24 29.36 -6.17
C VAL A 297 9.06 27.98 -6.79
N ASP A 298 8.94 26.91 -5.99
CA ASP A 298 8.77 25.54 -6.49
C ASP A 298 7.48 25.39 -7.33
N ARG A 299 6.37 26.01 -6.89
CA ARG A 299 5.10 26.01 -7.62
C ARG A 299 5.17 26.81 -8.92
N MET A 300 5.88 27.95 -8.91
CA MET A 300 5.84 28.89 -10.02
C MET A 300 6.91 28.65 -11.09
N LEU A 301 8.12 28.27 -10.67
CA LEU A 301 9.32 28.21 -11.51
C LEU A 301 9.87 26.77 -11.67
N GLY A 302 9.15 25.80 -11.10
CA GLY A 302 9.50 24.38 -11.11
C GLY A 302 10.28 23.96 -9.86
N ARG A 303 10.13 22.67 -9.52
CA ARG A 303 10.77 22.04 -8.36
C ARG A 303 12.29 22.18 -8.41
N ASN A 304 12.91 22.29 -7.23
CA ASN A 304 14.36 22.23 -7.00
C ASN A 304 15.15 23.51 -7.31
N LYS A 305 14.50 24.66 -7.49
CA LYS A 305 15.21 25.94 -7.61
C LYS A 305 15.80 26.38 -6.26
N ILE A 306 14.98 26.37 -5.21
CA ILE A 306 15.41 26.50 -3.82
C ILE A 306 15.17 25.14 -3.19
N ARG A 307 16.24 24.40 -2.86
CA ARG A 307 16.11 22.99 -2.47
C ARG A 307 15.88 22.76 -0.98
N SER A 308 16.26 23.72 -0.15
CA SER A 308 16.09 23.67 1.29
C SER A 308 15.99 25.10 1.82
N ASP A 309 15.62 25.23 3.09
CA ASP A 309 15.66 26.52 3.79
C ASP A 309 17.05 26.76 4.44
N LEU A 310 18.06 25.92 4.15
CA LEU A 310 19.43 26.06 4.65
C LEU A 310 20.33 26.73 3.61
N TYR A 311 20.28 28.06 3.55
CA TYR A 311 21.05 28.85 2.59
C TYR A 311 21.47 30.22 3.12
N ALA A 312 22.48 30.78 2.46
CA ALA A 312 22.76 32.21 2.46
C ALA A 312 22.26 32.83 1.17
N LEU A 313 21.93 34.12 1.20
CA LEU A 313 21.57 34.89 0.02
C LEU A 313 22.46 36.12 -0.12
N ARG A 314 22.61 36.60 -1.36
CA ARG A 314 23.22 37.89 -1.69
C ARG A 314 22.35 38.56 -2.75
N ASP A 315 21.78 39.71 -2.43
CA ASP A 315 21.09 40.56 -3.39
C ASP A 315 22.09 41.45 -4.14
N SER A 316 21.82 41.70 -5.41
CA SER A 316 22.63 42.53 -6.31
C SER A 316 21.79 43.58 -7.04
N GLY A 317 20.66 43.99 -6.47
CA GLY A 317 19.85 45.13 -6.95
C GLY A 317 19.02 44.82 -8.21
N GLY A 318 18.73 43.54 -8.44
CA GLY A 318 17.94 43.05 -9.58
C GLY A 318 17.91 41.53 -9.69
N SER A 319 18.87 40.86 -9.05
CA SER A 319 18.82 39.41 -8.84
C SER A 319 19.39 39.02 -7.47
N VAL A 320 18.85 37.94 -6.93
CA VAL A 320 19.25 37.35 -5.65
C VAL A 320 19.93 36.02 -5.92
N VAL A 321 21.16 35.89 -5.45
CA VAL A 321 21.93 34.64 -5.52
C VAL A 321 21.77 33.89 -4.21
N PHE A 322 21.21 32.68 -4.28
CA PHE A 322 21.06 31.77 -3.16
C PHE A 322 22.16 30.70 -3.22
N SER A 323 22.85 30.47 -2.11
CA SER A 323 23.86 29.42 -1.96
C SER A 323 23.52 28.58 -0.73
N GLY A 324 23.14 27.33 -0.94
CA GLY A 324 22.58 26.49 0.11
C GLY A 324 23.10 25.06 0.15
N ARG A 325 22.62 24.34 1.16
CA ARG A 325 22.95 22.94 1.43
C ARG A 325 21.71 22.12 1.75
N GLY A 326 21.76 20.82 1.53
CA GLY A 326 20.64 19.92 1.77
C GLY A 326 19.51 20.06 0.74
N SER A 327 18.51 19.20 0.90
CA SER A 327 17.33 19.08 0.04
C SER A 327 16.15 18.56 0.87
N GLY A 328 15.08 19.35 0.95
CA GLY A 328 13.91 19.11 1.79
C GLY A 328 13.90 19.90 3.11
N HIS A 329 12.92 19.60 3.97
CA HIS A 329 12.65 20.36 5.20
C HIS A 329 13.68 20.12 6.31
N GLY A 330 14.38 18.97 6.32
CA GLY A 330 15.44 18.70 7.28
C GLY A 330 15.01 18.03 8.60
N VAL A 331 13.72 17.77 8.79
CA VAL A 331 13.17 17.18 10.02
C VAL A 331 13.19 15.65 9.91
N GLY A 332 13.57 14.97 10.99
CA GLY A 332 13.58 13.51 11.08
C GLY A 332 14.61 12.83 10.17
N LEU A 333 14.22 11.74 9.50
CA LEU A 333 15.16 10.88 8.76
C LEU A 333 15.72 11.58 7.51
N CYS A 334 17.05 11.74 7.47
CA CYS A 334 17.81 12.16 6.30
C CYS A 334 18.11 10.94 5.43
N GLN A 335 17.57 10.87 4.21
CA GLN A 335 17.73 9.70 3.35
C GLN A 335 19.19 9.47 2.95
N ALA A 336 19.92 10.53 2.56
CA ALA A 336 21.33 10.42 2.24
C ALA A 336 22.17 9.93 3.44
N GLY A 337 21.88 10.43 4.65
CA GLY A 337 22.57 9.98 5.85
C GLY A 337 22.20 8.56 6.25
N ALA A 338 20.92 8.16 6.10
CA ALA A 338 20.48 6.79 6.37
C ALA A 338 21.12 5.76 5.43
N GLU A 339 21.27 6.08 4.14
CA GLU A 339 22.01 5.24 3.18
C GLU A 339 23.48 5.08 3.60
N GLU A 340 24.12 6.18 4.00
CA GLU A 340 25.52 6.16 4.43
C GLU A 340 25.71 5.38 5.74
N MET A 341 24.84 5.58 6.73
CA MET A 341 24.84 4.77 7.95
C MET A 341 24.71 3.27 7.63
N ALA A 342 23.81 2.92 6.71
CA ALA A 342 23.65 1.53 6.29
C ALA A 342 24.90 1.00 5.56
N ARG A 343 25.58 1.84 4.77
CA ARG A 343 26.86 1.52 4.12
C ARG A 343 27.97 1.28 5.14
N GLU A 344 27.96 1.99 6.26
CA GLU A 344 28.84 1.77 7.41
C GLU A 344 28.44 0.55 8.27
N GLY A 345 27.41 -0.21 7.87
CA GLY A 345 26.99 -1.45 8.52
C GLY A 345 25.98 -1.26 9.65
N LYS A 346 25.39 -0.07 9.82
CA LYS A 346 24.31 0.14 10.78
C LYS A 346 23.04 -0.59 10.35
N THR A 347 22.38 -1.21 11.30
CA THR A 347 21.06 -1.83 11.12
C THR A 347 19.97 -0.77 10.99
N TYR A 348 18.83 -1.13 10.40
CA TYR A 348 17.69 -0.22 10.27
C TYR A 348 17.20 0.32 11.62
N LYS A 349 17.29 -0.47 12.70
CA LYS A 349 16.92 -0.05 14.06
C LYS A 349 17.87 1.03 14.60
N GLU A 350 19.17 0.89 14.36
CA GLU A 350 20.17 1.91 14.74
C GLU A 350 19.97 3.20 13.93
N ILE A 351 19.68 3.08 12.62
CA ILE A 351 19.34 4.23 11.76
C ILE A 351 18.12 4.96 12.31
N LEU A 352 17.04 4.24 12.60
CA LEU A 352 15.82 4.82 13.15
C LEU A 352 16.06 5.45 14.53
N SER A 353 16.82 4.79 15.39
CA SER A 353 17.15 5.33 16.72
C SER A 353 17.98 6.61 16.65
N PHE A 354 18.81 6.77 15.63
CA PHE A 354 19.57 8.00 15.39
C PHE A 354 18.68 9.17 14.97
N TYR A 355 17.78 8.96 14.01
CA TYR A 355 16.90 10.03 13.49
C TYR A 355 15.64 10.30 14.32
N TYR A 356 15.24 9.34 15.15
CA TYR A 356 14.06 9.42 16.01
C TYR A 356 14.42 8.97 17.44
N PRO A 357 15.30 9.70 18.14
CA PRO A 357 15.81 9.31 19.45
C PRO A 357 14.71 9.12 20.49
N GLY A 358 14.79 8.05 21.28
CA GLY A 358 13.80 7.73 22.31
C GLY A 358 12.51 7.07 21.80
N THR A 359 12.35 6.91 20.49
CA THR A 359 11.30 6.06 19.91
C THR A 359 11.69 4.58 19.99
N GLN A 360 10.71 3.68 19.94
CA GLN A 360 10.91 2.24 19.94
C GLN A 360 10.26 1.62 18.71
N VAL A 361 10.97 0.71 18.05
CA VAL A 361 10.36 -0.13 17.03
C VAL A 361 9.45 -1.13 17.74
N VAL A 362 8.16 -1.00 17.49
CA VAL A 362 7.13 -1.93 17.94
C VAL A 362 6.46 -2.54 16.72
N THR A 363 6.01 -3.77 16.84
CA THR A 363 5.21 -4.41 15.79
C THR A 363 3.75 -4.25 16.17
N SER A 364 2.88 -3.98 15.20
CA SER A 364 1.42 -4.05 15.39
C SER A 364 0.95 -5.43 15.88
N GLU A 365 1.85 -6.43 15.88
CA GLU A 365 1.70 -7.79 16.40
C GLU A 365 2.07 -7.96 17.89
N SER A 366 2.03 -6.92 18.74
CA SER A 366 2.20 -7.12 20.19
C SER A 366 0.97 -7.77 20.87
N GLU A 367 0.39 -8.78 20.22
CA GLU A 367 -0.42 -9.77 20.91
C GLU A 367 0.56 -10.62 21.73
N THR A 368 0.42 -10.63 23.06
CA THR A 368 1.09 -11.63 23.89
C THR A 368 0.45 -12.97 23.63
N TRP A 369 0.95 -13.66 22.61
CA TRP A 369 0.49 -14.97 22.19
C TRP A 369 0.71 -15.97 23.31
N GLN A 370 -0.38 -16.59 23.74
CA GLN A 370 -0.37 -17.71 24.64
C GLN A 370 -0.66 -18.98 23.86
N LYS A 371 -0.06 -20.09 24.28
CA LYS A 371 -0.24 -21.39 23.65
C LYS A 371 -1.02 -22.30 24.57
N ARG A 372 -2.04 -22.96 24.03
CA ARG A 372 -2.70 -24.10 24.66
C ARG A 372 -2.65 -25.27 23.70
N SER A 373 -2.19 -26.42 24.19
CA SER A 373 -2.11 -27.63 23.39
C SER A 373 -3.19 -28.63 23.81
N ASP A 374 -3.64 -29.39 22.83
CA ASP A 374 -4.35 -30.65 22.99
C ASP A 374 -3.52 -31.77 22.31
N GLU A 375 -4.06 -32.99 22.20
CA GLU A 375 -3.37 -34.12 21.57
C GLU A 375 -2.97 -33.78 20.12
N ARG A 376 -3.94 -33.30 19.33
CA ARG A 376 -3.81 -33.06 17.88
C ARG A 376 -3.62 -31.61 17.46
N PHE A 377 -3.85 -30.65 18.36
CA PHE A 377 -3.83 -29.23 18.04
C PHE A 377 -2.95 -28.39 18.98
N ASP A 378 -2.30 -27.38 18.41
CA ASP A 378 -1.70 -26.27 19.15
C ASP A 378 -2.52 -25.00 18.87
N LEU A 379 -3.27 -24.50 19.85
CA LEU A 379 -3.97 -23.22 19.77
C LEU A 379 -3.05 -22.10 20.23
N ILE A 380 -2.92 -21.06 19.42
CA ILE A 380 -2.12 -19.86 19.68
C ILE A 380 -3.03 -18.64 19.55
N SER A 381 -3.32 -17.96 20.66
CA SER A 381 -4.14 -16.74 20.70
C SER A 381 -3.83 -15.87 21.92
N VAL A 382 -4.40 -14.67 22.02
CA VAL A 382 -4.26 -13.81 23.21
C VAL A 382 -5.02 -14.36 24.43
N ASP A 383 -6.09 -15.12 24.20
CA ASP A 383 -6.92 -15.77 25.21
C ASP A 383 -7.27 -17.20 24.78
N PRO A 384 -6.33 -18.15 24.91
CA PRO A 384 -6.58 -19.54 24.56
C PRO A 384 -7.54 -20.23 25.53
N GLY A 385 -7.90 -19.59 26.66
CA GLY A 385 -8.97 -20.04 27.53
C GLY A 385 -10.31 -19.94 26.80
N ALA A 386 -10.66 -18.74 26.34
CA ALA A 386 -11.87 -18.48 25.57
C ALA A 386 -11.89 -19.20 24.22
N ASP A 387 -10.76 -19.25 23.52
CA ASP A 387 -10.69 -19.81 22.17
C ASP A 387 -10.65 -21.35 22.13
N SER A 388 -10.31 -22.02 23.24
CA SER A 388 -10.21 -23.48 23.33
C SER A 388 -11.50 -24.24 22.97
N ALA A 389 -12.65 -23.56 23.00
CA ALA A 389 -13.92 -24.11 22.51
C ALA A 389 -13.90 -24.49 21.02
N VAL A 390 -12.85 -24.12 20.26
CA VAL A 390 -12.66 -24.57 18.89
C VAL A 390 -12.20 -26.03 18.79
N PHE A 391 -11.54 -26.59 19.81
CA PHE A 391 -10.93 -27.92 19.71
C PHE A 391 -11.93 -29.04 19.34
N PRO A 392 -13.12 -29.17 19.97
CA PRO A 392 -14.05 -30.24 19.60
C PRO A 392 -14.54 -30.13 18.15
N VAL A 393 -14.76 -28.91 17.67
CA VAL A 393 -15.18 -28.63 16.29
C VAL A 393 -14.04 -28.96 15.32
N ALA A 394 -12.81 -28.54 15.63
CA ALA A 394 -11.63 -28.81 14.84
C ALA A 394 -11.35 -30.32 14.74
N GLU A 395 -11.42 -31.04 15.86
CA GLU A 395 -11.20 -32.49 15.92
C GLU A 395 -12.24 -33.24 15.09
N HIS A 396 -13.51 -32.88 15.24
CA HIS A 396 -14.58 -33.52 14.48
C HIS A 396 -14.39 -33.35 12.97
N ILE A 397 -14.13 -32.12 12.51
CA ILE A 397 -13.99 -31.83 11.08
C ILE A 397 -12.71 -32.48 10.52
N LEU A 398 -11.60 -32.43 11.26
CA LEU A 398 -10.34 -33.03 10.80
C LEU A 398 -10.47 -34.55 10.70
N SER A 399 -11.00 -35.21 11.73
CA SER A 399 -11.25 -36.66 11.72
C SER A 399 -12.20 -37.07 10.59
N GLU A 400 -13.26 -36.29 10.34
CA GLU A 400 -14.17 -36.53 9.21
C GLU A 400 -13.43 -36.43 7.87
N ALA A 401 -12.63 -35.37 7.66
CA ALA A 401 -11.87 -35.17 6.43
C ALA A 401 -10.83 -36.28 6.20
N GLU A 402 -10.11 -36.69 7.25
CA GLU A 402 -9.14 -37.79 7.18
C GLU A 402 -9.80 -39.11 6.81
N ASN A 403 -10.96 -39.42 7.40
CA ASN A 403 -11.72 -40.63 7.08
C ASN A 403 -12.26 -40.62 5.64
N ILE A 404 -12.75 -39.49 5.15
CA ILE A 404 -13.30 -39.36 3.78
C ILE A 404 -12.21 -39.52 2.70
N VAL A 405 -10.99 -39.07 2.98
CA VAL A 405 -9.88 -39.12 2.01
C VAL A 405 -8.98 -40.34 2.24
N GLY A 406 -8.98 -40.91 3.44
CA GLY A 406 -8.08 -41.99 3.86
C GLY A 406 -6.66 -41.52 4.15
N TRP A 407 -6.47 -40.22 4.43
CA TRP A 407 -5.18 -39.59 4.67
C TRP A 407 -5.11 -39.05 6.09
N HIS A 408 -3.91 -38.94 6.64
CA HIS A 408 -3.71 -38.40 7.99
C HIS A 408 -2.69 -37.26 7.95
N VAL A 409 -2.89 -36.22 8.75
CA VAL A 409 -1.88 -35.18 8.95
C VAL A 409 -0.77 -35.72 9.88
N PRO A 410 0.50 -35.74 9.45
CA PRO A 410 1.59 -36.35 10.21
C PRO A 410 2.17 -35.43 11.30
N PHE A 411 1.51 -34.30 11.58
CA PHE A 411 1.98 -33.26 12.49
C PHE A 411 0.81 -32.71 13.31
N ARG A 412 1.15 -32.10 14.44
CA ARG A 412 0.18 -31.34 15.23
C ARG A 412 -0.23 -30.08 14.48
N VAL A 413 -1.53 -29.90 14.26
CA VAL A 413 -2.04 -28.73 13.53
C VAL A 413 -2.03 -27.51 14.45
N ARG A 414 -1.49 -26.39 13.98
CA ARG A 414 -1.45 -25.15 14.73
C ARG A 414 -2.60 -24.25 14.30
N LEU A 415 -3.49 -23.91 15.23
CA LEU A 415 -4.56 -22.94 15.04
C LEU A 415 -4.10 -21.61 15.64
N GLN A 416 -3.78 -20.63 14.80
CA GLN A 416 -3.46 -19.28 15.25
C GLN A 416 -4.69 -18.40 15.10
N VAL A 417 -5.29 -18.00 16.21
CA VAL A 417 -6.50 -17.17 16.23
C VAL A 417 -6.12 -15.75 16.62
N PHE A 418 -6.32 -14.82 15.69
CA PHE A 418 -6.07 -13.41 15.92
C PHE A 418 -7.19 -12.79 16.74
N SER A 419 -6.85 -11.86 17.64
CA SER A 419 -7.85 -11.25 18.54
C SER A 419 -8.78 -10.27 17.84
N THR A 420 -8.32 -9.69 16.72
CA THR A 420 -9.06 -8.71 15.92
C THR A 420 -8.88 -8.97 14.42
N LEU A 421 -9.75 -8.38 13.60
CA LEU A 421 -9.57 -8.41 12.15
C LEU A 421 -8.31 -7.63 11.72
N ASP A 422 -7.95 -6.57 12.44
CA ASP A 422 -6.74 -5.79 12.17
C ASP A 422 -5.48 -6.60 12.38
N SER A 423 -5.36 -7.27 13.52
CA SER A 423 -4.20 -8.14 13.81
C SER A 423 -4.12 -9.27 12.80
N TYR A 424 -5.25 -9.88 12.41
CA TYR A 424 -5.30 -10.89 11.36
C TYR A 424 -4.78 -10.36 10.02
N ARG A 425 -5.31 -9.22 9.55
CA ARG A 425 -4.93 -8.63 8.26
C ARG A 425 -3.46 -8.23 8.26
N ASN A 426 -3.00 -7.60 9.34
CA ASN A 426 -1.62 -7.15 9.48
C ASN A 426 -0.66 -8.34 9.51
N GLY A 427 -0.96 -9.37 10.33
CA GLY A 427 -0.10 -10.53 10.50
C GLY A 427 -0.17 -11.58 9.40
N THR A 428 -1.24 -11.60 8.59
CA THR A 428 -1.37 -12.54 7.47
C THR A 428 -1.14 -11.92 6.10
N GLY A 429 -1.32 -10.59 5.97
CA GLY A 429 -1.36 -9.89 4.69
C GLY A 429 -2.61 -10.19 3.85
N GLN A 430 -3.54 -10.99 4.38
CA GLN A 430 -4.76 -11.36 3.70
C GLN A 430 -5.77 -10.21 3.75
N PRO A 431 -6.57 -10.01 2.68
CA PRO A 431 -7.65 -9.03 2.70
C PRO A 431 -8.74 -9.47 3.69
N GLY A 432 -9.51 -8.51 4.23
CA GLY A 432 -10.49 -8.76 5.31
C GLY A 432 -11.63 -9.72 4.95
N TRP A 433 -11.83 -10.05 3.68
CA TRP A 433 -12.81 -11.04 3.23
C TRP A 433 -12.30 -12.49 3.30
N VAL A 434 -10.98 -12.71 3.41
CA VAL A 434 -10.38 -14.04 3.55
C VAL A 434 -10.43 -14.48 5.02
N ALA A 435 -11.26 -15.47 5.31
CA ALA A 435 -11.56 -15.93 6.67
C ALA A 435 -10.40 -16.65 7.38
N ALA A 436 -9.54 -17.31 6.60
CA ALA A 436 -8.36 -18.01 7.09
C ALA A 436 -7.26 -18.08 6.03
N SER A 437 -6.02 -18.36 6.47
CA SER A 437 -4.94 -18.73 5.56
C SER A 437 -4.03 -19.77 6.17
N THR A 438 -3.69 -20.79 5.39
CA THR A 438 -2.78 -21.85 5.81
C THR A 438 -1.35 -21.62 5.32
N ARG A 439 -0.38 -21.79 6.21
CA ARG A 439 1.06 -21.79 5.89
C ARG A 439 1.78 -22.89 6.66
N GLY A 440 2.25 -23.90 5.95
CA GLY A 440 2.80 -25.11 6.57
C GLY A 440 1.73 -25.78 7.45
N GLN A 441 2.08 -26.13 8.69
CA GLN A 441 1.14 -26.71 9.66
C GLN A 441 0.25 -25.68 10.39
N THR A 442 0.32 -24.40 10.02
CA THR A 442 -0.39 -23.31 10.72
C THR A 442 -1.59 -22.84 9.93
N ILE A 443 -2.78 -23.00 10.49
CA ILE A 443 -4.01 -22.34 10.03
C ILE A 443 -4.14 -21.04 10.82
N ARG A 444 -4.09 -19.91 10.11
CA ARG A 444 -4.24 -18.57 10.67
C ARG A 444 -5.69 -18.13 10.46
N LEU A 445 -6.40 -17.81 11.52
CA LEU A 445 -7.84 -17.57 11.52
C LEU A 445 -8.15 -16.12 11.92
N GLN A 446 -9.16 -15.53 11.27
CA GLN A 446 -9.85 -14.37 11.82
C GLN A 446 -10.41 -14.69 13.23
N PRO A 447 -10.79 -13.68 14.03
CA PRO A 447 -11.33 -13.92 15.37
C PRO A 447 -12.47 -14.95 15.36
N LEU A 448 -12.44 -15.94 16.26
CA LEU A 448 -13.45 -17.00 16.27
C LEU A 448 -14.86 -16.45 16.47
N ALA A 449 -15.01 -15.38 17.24
CA ALA A 449 -16.29 -14.68 17.42
C ALA A 449 -16.85 -14.15 16.08
N GLU A 450 -15.99 -13.65 15.19
CA GLU A 450 -16.38 -13.18 13.86
C GLU A 450 -16.84 -14.33 12.98
N LEU A 451 -16.04 -15.41 12.93
CA LEU A 451 -16.34 -16.59 12.12
C LEU A 451 -17.65 -17.27 12.56
N ARG A 452 -17.92 -17.32 13.88
CA ARG A 452 -19.19 -17.81 14.43
C ARG A 452 -20.36 -16.89 14.11
N ARG A 453 -20.20 -15.58 14.26
CA ARG A 453 -21.25 -14.59 13.95
C ARG A 453 -21.69 -14.66 12.49
N ARG A 454 -20.74 -14.93 11.59
CA ARG A 454 -20.99 -15.12 10.14
C ARG A 454 -21.43 -16.54 9.77
N SER A 455 -21.50 -17.46 10.74
CA SER A 455 -21.80 -18.89 10.53
C SER A 455 -20.89 -19.57 9.50
N ILE A 456 -19.61 -19.18 9.45
CA ILE A 456 -18.62 -19.72 8.50
C ILE A 456 -17.45 -20.44 9.18
N LEU A 457 -17.44 -20.57 10.51
CA LEU A 457 -16.32 -21.21 11.22
C LEU A 457 -16.08 -22.64 10.73
N GLU A 458 -17.12 -23.47 10.69
CA GLU A 458 -17.00 -24.88 10.31
C GLU A 458 -16.61 -25.05 8.84
N SER A 459 -17.22 -24.27 7.93
CA SER A 459 -16.88 -24.31 6.50
C SER A 459 -15.46 -23.83 6.24
N THR A 460 -14.99 -22.82 6.98
CA THR A 460 -13.60 -22.33 6.93
C THR A 460 -12.64 -23.40 7.41
N LEU A 461 -12.86 -23.98 8.60
CA LEU A 461 -12.00 -25.04 9.13
C LEU A 461 -11.98 -26.26 8.21
N ARG A 462 -13.12 -26.66 7.66
CA ARG A 462 -13.23 -27.76 6.69
C ARG A 462 -12.35 -27.48 5.48
N HIS A 463 -12.46 -26.30 4.88
CA HIS A 463 -11.62 -25.92 3.75
C HIS A 463 -10.12 -25.99 4.10
N GLU A 464 -9.70 -25.40 5.23
CA GLU A 464 -8.29 -25.36 5.62
C GLU A 464 -7.73 -26.73 6.02
N PHE A 465 -8.52 -27.64 6.58
CA PHE A 465 -8.07 -29.01 6.87
C PHE A 465 -7.90 -29.84 5.60
N TYR A 466 -8.81 -29.74 4.64
CA TYR A 466 -8.59 -30.35 3.32
C TYR A 466 -7.35 -29.78 2.64
N ARG A 467 -7.12 -28.46 2.78
CA ARG A 467 -5.92 -27.82 2.28
C ARG A 467 -4.65 -28.40 2.91
N LEU A 468 -4.62 -28.58 4.24
CA LEU A 468 -3.49 -29.22 4.93
C LEU A 468 -3.23 -30.65 4.41
N LEU A 469 -4.28 -31.45 4.23
CA LEU A 469 -4.17 -32.81 3.71
C LEU A 469 -3.63 -32.85 2.27
N VAL A 470 -4.08 -31.93 1.42
CA VAL A 470 -3.59 -31.77 0.04
C VAL A 470 -2.13 -31.30 0.02
N GLU A 471 -1.80 -30.26 0.77
CA GLU A 471 -0.45 -29.67 0.83
C GLU A 471 0.58 -30.65 1.43
N ALA A 472 0.18 -31.49 2.38
CA ALA A 472 1.06 -32.51 2.96
C ALA A 472 1.52 -33.57 1.95
N ARG A 473 0.81 -33.74 0.82
CA ARG A 473 1.10 -34.74 -0.22
C ARG A 473 1.48 -34.16 -1.57
N ALA A 474 1.24 -32.87 -1.78
CA ALA A 474 1.54 -32.20 -3.03
C ALA A 474 3.05 -32.17 -3.31
N ALA A 475 3.45 -32.64 -4.49
CA ALA A 475 4.81 -32.44 -4.97
C ALA A 475 5.07 -30.94 -5.22
N ARG A 476 6.33 -30.49 -5.08
CA ARG A 476 6.72 -29.08 -5.31
C ARG A 476 6.30 -28.50 -6.68
N LYS A 477 6.09 -29.37 -7.68
CA LYS A 477 5.70 -28.99 -9.04
C LYS A 477 4.18 -28.98 -9.26
N ALA A 478 3.37 -29.39 -8.28
CA ALA A 478 1.92 -29.40 -8.39
C ALA A 478 1.39 -27.95 -8.52
N PRO A 479 0.64 -27.61 -9.58
CA PRO A 479 0.11 -26.26 -9.77
C PRO A 479 -0.79 -25.84 -8.60
N LEU A 480 -0.80 -24.55 -8.27
CA LEU A 480 -1.65 -24.00 -7.22
C LEU A 480 -3.13 -24.14 -7.55
N TRP A 481 -3.55 -23.84 -8.79
CA TRP A 481 -4.95 -23.99 -9.20
C TRP A 481 -5.45 -25.42 -8.96
N PHE A 482 -4.62 -26.43 -9.19
CA PHE A 482 -5.01 -27.83 -9.03
C PHE A 482 -5.17 -28.20 -7.55
N ARG A 483 -4.22 -27.77 -6.71
CA ARG A 483 -4.28 -27.98 -5.25
C ARG A 483 -5.51 -27.31 -4.62
N GLU A 484 -5.80 -26.07 -5.02
CA GLU A 484 -6.99 -25.34 -4.55
C GLU A 484 -8.29 -25.96 -5.07
N GLY A 485 -8.34 -26.32 -6.36
CA GLY A 485 -9.51 -26.97 -6.95
C GLY A 485 -9.84 -28.31 -6.30
N LEU A 486 -8.81 -29.10 -5.96
CA LEU A 486 -8.97 -30.37 -5.25
C LEU A 486 -9.40 -30.18 -3.80
N THR A 487 -8.86 -29.17 -3.12
CA THR A 487 -9.31 -28.77 -1.78
C THR A 487 -10.81 -28.45 -1.79
N LEU A 488 -11.25 -27.64 -2.75
CA LEU A 488 -12.66 -27.27 -2.92
C LEU A 488 -13.54 -28.49 -3.20
N TYR A 489 -13.13 -29.35 -4.15
CA TYR A 489 -13.84 -30.58 -4.49
C TYR A 489 -14.02 -31.52 -3.30
N LEU A 490 -12.96 -31.72 -2.51
CA LEU A 490 -13.01 -32.59 -1.33
C LEU A 490 -13.86 -31.97 -0.21
N SER A 491 -13.83 -30.65 -0.05
CA SER A 491 -14.63 -29.94 0.95
C SER A 491 -16.11 -29.86 0.60
N SER A 492 -16.47 -29.84 -0.69
CA SER A 492 -17.83 -29.76 -1.21
C SER A 492 -17.90 -30.37 -2.61
N PRO A 493 -18.26 -31.67 -2.76
CA PRO A 493 -18.27 -32.35 -4.06
C PRO A 493 -19.29 -31.79 -5.07
N THR A 494 -20.24 -30.97 -4.61
CA THR A 494 -21.24 -30.33 -5.46
C THR A 494 -20.62 -29.17 -6.24
N VAL A 495 -20.72 -29.26 -7.58
CA VAL A 495 -20.23 -28.23 -8.49
C VAL A 495 -21.19 -27.02 -8.49
N PRO A 496 -20.72 -25.78 -8.30
CA PRO A 496 -21.57 -24.58 -8.34
C PRO A 496 -22.29 -24.43 -9.70
N GLY A 497 -23.58 -24.05 -9.68
CA GLY A 497 -24.48 -24.08 -10.85
C GLY A 497 -24.40 -22.90 -11.85
N ALA A 498 -23.70 -21.80 -11.55
CA ALA A 498 -23.60 -20.65 -12.47
C ALA A 498 -22.52 -20.87 -13.54
N GLN A 499 -22.71 -20.48 -14.80
CA GLN A 499 -21.62 -20.48 -15.79
C GLN A 499 -20.71 -19.24 -15.62
N PRO A 500 -19.40 -19.38 -15.34
CA PRO A 500 -18.45 -18.29 -15.45
C PRO A 500 -17.72 -18.33 -16.80
N SER A 501 -17.28 -17.16 -17.26
CA SER A 501 -16.24 -16.98 -18.27
C SER A 501 -15.04 -17.89 -17.98
N LEU A 502 -14.57 -18.63 -19.00
CA LEU A 502 -13.53 -19.64 -18.89
C LEU A 502 -12.14 -18.99 -18.70
N LEU A 503 -11.66 -18.90 -17.45
CA LEU A 503 -10.25 -18.57 -17.18
C LEU A 503 -9.34 -19.71 -17.68
N THR A 504 -8.19 -19.35 -18.25
CA THR A 504 -7.16 -20.34 -18.59
C THR A 504 -6.46 -20.85 -17.34
N VAL A 505 -5.77 -22.00 -17.46
CA VAL A 505 -4.94 -22.55 -16.38
C VAL A 505 -3.88 -21.56 -15.93
N GLU A 506 -3.23 -20.87 -16.87
CA GLU A 506 -2.24 -19.85 -16.58
C GLU A 506 -2.85 -18.66 -15.82
N GLN A 507 -4.02 -18.17 -16.24
CA GLN A 507 -4.71 -17.07 -15.57
C GLN A 507 -5.07 -17.44 -14.13
N MET A 508 -5.67 -18.63 -13.91
CA MET A 508 -5.98 -19.11 -12.57
C MET A 508 -4.72 -19.22 -11.71
N GLU A 509 -3.63 -19.78 -12.26
CA GLU A 509 -2.37 -19.94 -11.54
C GLU A 509 -1.78 -18.60 -11.11
N GLN A 510 -1.84 -17.58 -11.97
CA GLN A 510 -1.37 -16.23 -11.64
C GLN A 510 -2.25 -15.55 -10.58
N ILE A 511 -3.57 -15.59 -10.76
CA ILE A 511 -4.55 -15.03 -9.80
C ILE A 511 -4.34 -15.61 -8.41
N LEU A 512 -4.24 -16.93 -8.32
CA LEU A 512 -4.10 -17.63 -7.03
C LEU A 512 -2.71 -17.41 -6.39
N LYS A 513 -1.65 -17.24 -7.19
CA LYS A 513 -0.28 -17.01 -6.67
C LYS A 513 -0.03 -15.60 -6.17
N HIS A 514 -0.50 -14.61 -6.93
CA HIS A 514 -0.14 -13.22 -6.72
C HIS A 514 -1.23 -12.42 -6.01
N GLY A 515 -2.41 -13.02 -5.84
CA GLY A 515 -3.58 -12.35 -5.30
C GLY A 515 -4.17 -11.38 -6.33
N ASP A 516 -5.49 -11.30 -6.34
CA ASP A 516 -6.27 -10.44 -7.22
C ASP A 516 -7.47 -9.88 -6.44
N THR A 517 -8.43 -9.28 -7.12
CA THR A 517 -9.74 -8.91 -6.58
C THR A 517 -10.43 -10.14 -5.97
N ARG A 518 -11.31 -9.88 -5.01
CA ARG A 518 -12.16 -10.92 -4.42
C ARG A 518 -12.91 -11.71 -5.50
N GLU A 519 -13.47 -11.00 -6.47
CA GLU A 519 -14.27 -11.59 -7.53
C GLU A 519 -13.43 -12.48 -8.46
N ASN A 520 -12.26 -12.04 -8.90
CA ASN A 520 -11.39 -12.88 -9.74
C ASN A 520 -10.84 -14.07 -8.98
N THR A 521 -10.52 -13.89 -7.69
CA THR A 521 -10.10 -14.98 -6.82
C THR A 521 -11.23 -16.02 -6.66
N GLU A 522 -12.46 -15.57 -6.41
CA GLU A 522 -13.65 -16.44 -6.35
C GLU A 522 -13.90 -17.14 -7.70
N LYS A 523 -13.74 -16.45 -8.84
CA LYS A 523 -13.82 -17.05 -10.18
C LYS A 523 -12.76 -18.11 -10.40
N ALA A 524 -11.50 -17.84 -10.05
CA ALA A 524 -10.41 -18.80 -10.17
C ALA A 524 -10.67 -20.04 -9.32
N TYR A 525 -11.16 -19.88 -8.09
CA TYR A 525 -11.59 -21.00 -7.25
C TYR A 525 -12.72 -21.82 -7.88
N ILE A 526 -13.77 -21.18 -8.43
CA ILE A 526 -14.88 -21.88 -9.10
C ILE A 526 -14.39 -22.64 -10.33
N CYS A 527 -13.55 -22.03 -11.17
CA CYS A 527 -12.97 -22.67 -12.35
C CYS A 527 -12.08 -23.86 -11.98
N ALA A 528 -11.19 -23.69 -11.00
CA ALA A 528 -10.33 -24.75 -10.49
C ALA A 528 -11.14 -25.92 -9.94
N HIS A 529 -12.15 -25.64 -9.12
CA HIS A 529 -13.05 -26.66 -8.57
C HIS A 529 -13.74 -27.45 -9.69
N ARG A 530 -14.28 -26.77 -10.71
CA ARG A 530 -14.93 -27.42 -11.85
C ARG A 530 -14.00 -28.34 -12.64
N ILE A 531 -12.80 -27.86 -12.96
CA ILE A 531 -11.83 -28.65 -13.72
C ILE A 531 -11.46 -29.91 -12.94
N VAL A 532 -11.25 -29.80 -11.63
CA VAL A 532 -10.95 -30.96 -10.80
C VAL A 532 -12.16 -31.90 -10.68
N ALA A 533 -13.38 -31.38 -10.54
CA ALA A 533 -14.58 -32.20 -10.49
C ALA A 533 -14.77 -33.02 -11.79
N ASP A 534 -14.53 -32.40 -12.94
CA ASP A 534 -14.57 -33.06 -14.24
C ASP A 534 -13.45 -34.10 -14.39
N PHE A 535 -12.23 -33.80 -13.91
CA PHE A 535 -11.16 -34.79 -13.84
C PHE A 535 -11.53 -36.01 -13.00
N VAL A 536 -12.15 -35.78 -11.84
CA VAL A 536 -12.60 -36.86 -10.96
C VAL A 536 -13.72 -37.67 -11.61
N GLN A 537 -14.64 -37.02 -12.31
CA GLN A 537 -15.70 -37.69 -13.05
C GLN A 537 -15.14 -38.58 -14.17
N ARG A 538 -14.12 -38.11 -14.91
CA ARG A 538 -13.54 -38.83 -16.05
C ARG A 538 -12.57 -39.94 -15.65
N ASN A 539 -11.78 -39.74 -14.60
CA ASN A 539 -10.64 -40.60 -14.28
C ASN A 539 -10.80 -41.34 -12.94
N GLY A 540 -11.83 -41.00 -12.15
CA GLY A 540 -12.05 -41.51 -10.81
C GLY A 540 -11.24 -40.78 -9.74
N LYS A 541 -11.83 -40.67 -8.54
CA LYS A 541 -11.27 -39.92 -7.40
C LYS A 541 -9.83 -40.33 -7.07
N GLN A 542 -9.56 -41.64 -6.99
CA GLN A 542 -8.24 -42.16 -6.59
C GLN A 542 -7.12 -41.80 -7.58
N ALA A 543 -7.41 -41.80 -8.89
CA ALA A 543 -6.43 -41.42 -9.90
C ALA A 543 -6.04 -39.94 -9.77
N VAL A 544 -7.05 -39.06 -9.65
CA VAL A 544 -6.82 -37.61 -9.51
C VAL A 544 -6.07 -37.29 -8.23
N LEU A 545 -6.39 -37.99 -7.13
CA LEU A 545 -5.66 -37.86 -5.87
C LEU A 545 -4.17 -38.27 -6.02
N GLY A 546 -3.85 -39.30 -6.82
CA GLY A 546 -2.47 -39.72 -7.11
C GLY A 546 -1.63 -38.65 -7.84
N TRP A 547 -2.27 -37.85 -8.70
CA TRP A 547 -1.58 -36.79 -9.46
C TRP A 547 -0.98 -35.68 -8.59
N LEU A 548 -1.41 -35.55 -7.32
CA LEU A 548 -0.78 -34.63 -6.39
C LEU A 548 0.70 -34.93 -6.19
N SER A 549 1.07 -36.21 -6.12
CA SER A 549 2.44 -36.66 -5.91
C SER A 549 3.16 -36.95 -7.22
N ASP A 550 2.46 -37.53 -8.19
CA ASP A 550 3.04 -37.97 -9.47
C ASP A 550 3.17 -36.84 -10.51
N GLY A 551 2.42 -35.74 -10.32
CA GLY A 551 2.25 -34.68 -11.29
C GLY A 551 1.06 -34.90 -12.24
N LEU A 552 0.63 -33.84 -12.91
CA LEU A 552 -0.49 -33.89 -13.85
C LEU A 552 -0.06 -34.59 -15.17
N PRO A 553 -0.81 -35.59 -15.65
CA PRO A 553 -0.59 -36.19 -16.98
C PRO A 553 -0.59 -35.16 -18.13
N ALA A 554 0.33 -35.33 -19.09
CA ALA A 554 0.58 -34.38 -20.18
C ALA A 554 -0.49 -34.36 -21.29
N ASP A 555 -1.45 -35.27 -21.24
CA ASP A 555 -2.55 -35.46 -22.19
C ASP A 555 -3.92 -35.07 -21.60
N LEU A 556 -3.99 -34.71 -20.31
CA LEU A 556 -5.23 -34.33 -19.61
C LEU A 556 -6.05 -33.25 -20.32
N PHE A 557 -5.36 -32.38 -21.08
CA PHE A 557 -5.93 -31.22 -21.74
C PHE A 557 -6.15 -31.41 -23.25
N ARG A 558 -5.91 -32.60 -23.82
CA ARG A 558 -6.02 -32.85 -25.28
C ARG A 558 -7.40 -33.32 -25.76
N SER A 559 -8.34 -33.66 -24.86
CA SER A 559 -9.64 -34.25 -25.24
C SER A 559 -10.88 -33.56 -24.66
N SER A 560 -10.84 -32.25 -24.39
CA SER A 560 -11.99 -31.54 -23.84
C SER A 560 -12.86 -30.89 -24.93
N ALA A 561 -13.91 -31.58 -25.36
CA ALA A 561 -15.04 -30.93 -26.01
C ALA A 561 -15.71 -30.00 -24.98
N GLY A 562 -15.44 -28.69 -25.07
CA GLY A 562 -16.08 -27.66 -24.23
C GLY A 562 -15.17 -26.82 -23.33
N ILE A 563 -13.85 -27.03 -23.35
CA ILE A 563 -12.88 -26.14 -22.68
C ILE A 563 -12.06 -25.43 -23.78
N PRO A 564 -11.92 -24.08 -23.78
CA PRO A 564 -11.22 -23.36 -24.85
C PRO A 564 -9.76 -23.83 -24.91
N ALA A 565 -9.23 -23.93 -26.12
CA ALA A 565 -7.88 -24.43 -26.40
C ALA A 565 -6.81 -23.75 -25.53
N LEU A 566 -6.12 -24.54 -24.71
CA LEU A 566 -4.98 -24.12 -23.91
C LEU A 566 -3.69 -24.45 -24.70
N THR A 567 -2.99 -23.44 -25.20
CA THR A 567 -1.68 -23.59 -25.84
C THR A 567 -0.55 -23.38 -24.83
N PRO A 568 0.38 -24.35 -24.66
CA PRO A 568 1.63 -24.10 -23.95
C PRO A 568 2.60 -23.41 -24.90
N HIS A 569 2.81 -22.10 -24.76
CA HIS A 569 3.96 -21.46 -25.40
C HIS A 569 5.23 -21.82 -24.64
N ASN A 570 5.90 -22.89 -25.09
CA ASN A 570 7.33 -23.06 -24.90
C ASN A 570 8.06 -21.83 -25.47
N ARG A 571 8.38 -20.84 -24.63
CA ARG A 571 9.42 -19.87 -24.96
C ARG A 571 10.75 -20.47 -24.55
N ALA A 572 11.43 -21.04 -25.55
CA ALA A 572 12.88 -21.13 -25.53
C ALA A 572 13.46 -19.72 -25.35
N ASP A 573 14.48 -19.63 -24.51
CA ASP A 573 15.27 -18.43 -24.25
C ASP A 573 15.68 -17.71 -25.54
N LYS A 574 15.33 -16.42 -25.63
CA LYS A 574 16.07 -15.46 -26.45
C LYS A 574 16.46 -14.27 -25.57
N PRO A 575 17.75 -13.86 -25.56
CA PRO A 575 18.20 -12.73 -24.76
C PRO A 575 17.63 -11.40 -25.28
N PRO A 576 17.38 -10.42 -24.41
CA PRO A 576 16.78 -9.15 -24.81
C PRO A 576 17.79 -8.26 -25.53
N LEU A 577 17.44 -7.87 -26.77
CA LEU A 577 18.07 -6.82 -27.54
C LEU A 577 17.51 -5.45 -27.13
N GLU A 578 18.46 -4.58 -26.78
CA GLU A 578 18.51 -3.11 -26.92
C GLU A 578 17.47 -2.19 -26.24
N LYS A 579 18.01 -1.27 -25.45
CA LYS A 579 17.36 -0.11 -24.82
C LYS A 579 17.03 0.96 -25.88
N PRO A 580 15.90 1.68 -25.79
CA PRO A 580 15.73 2.96 -26.46
C PRO A 580 16.28 4.11 -25.62
N GLN A 581 16.83 5.10 -26.33
CA GLN A 581 17.45 6.35 -25.88
C GLN A 581 16.50 7.31 -25.17
#